data_AF-H9M716-F1
#
_entry.id   AF-H9M716-F1
#
_cell.length_a   1.000
_cell.length_b   1.000
_cell.length_c   1.000
_cell.angle_alpha   90.00
_cell.angle_beta   90.00
_cell.angle_gamma   90.00
#
_symmetry.space_group_name_H-M   'P 1'
#
loop_
_entity.id
_entity.type
_entity.pdbx_description
1 polymer ?
#
loop_
_entity_poly.entity_id
_entity_poly.type
_entity_poly.pdbx_seq_one_letter_code
_entity_poly.pdbx_strand_id
1 'polypeptide(L)'
;SSKNSLASRQSFWAELNVAHLDHNNVVRVVAASTCAPASQDSLGTIIMEYVGNSTLHHVIYGNDCKTAKKKDDGPGCGHVSLSITEALGYSCDIAAGLIFLHSHLIVHLDLKPANVFITEQNVCKIGDFGCSQKLQDRLSSGPVLSQQGGTYTHRAP
;
A
#
# COMPACT_ATOMS: atom_id res chain seq x y z
N SER A 1 -14.00 19.45 10.77
CA SER A 1 -14.46 20.04 9.49
C SER A 1 -15.03 18.91 8.63
N SER A 2 -16.32 18.95 8.30
CA SER A 2 -17.10 17.89 7.63
C SER A 2 -16.51 17.37 6.31
N LYS A 3 -15.63 18.14 5.67
CA LYS A 3 -14.94 17.75 4.43
C LYS A 3 -13.98 16.58 4.61
N ASN A 4 -13.42 16.37 5.82
CA ASN A 4 -12.50 15.26 6.07
C ASN A 4 -13.24 13.92 6.32
N SER A 5 -14.44 13.95 6.90
CA SER A 5 -15.14 12.69 7.26
C SER A 5 -15.68 11.92 6.07
N LEU A 6 -16.12 12.61 5.00
CA LEU A 6 -16.54 11.95 3.76
C LEU A 6 -15.38 11.24 3.08
N ALA A 7 -14.21 11.88 3.01
CA ALA A 7 -13.00 11.29 2.45
C ALA A 7 -12.54 10.08 3.28
N SER A 8 -12.48 10.20 4.61
CA SER A 8 -12.17 9.07 5.49
C SER A 8 -13.16 7.91 5.33
N ARG A 9 -14.45 8.20 5.10
CA ARG A 9 -15.46 7.18 4.83
C ARG A 9 -15.25 6.47 3.52
N GLN A 10 -14.93 7.21 2.49
CA GLN A 10 -14.64 6.63 1.18
C GLN A 10 -13.39 5.76 1.25
N SER A 11 -12.32 6.22 1.91
CA SER A 11 -11.11 5.44 2.06
C SER A 11 -11.31 4.17 2.89
N PHE A 12 -12.10 4.23 3.95
CA PHE A 12 -12.44 3.03 4.73
C PHE A 12 -13.11 1.95 3.86
N TRP A 13 -14.11 2.32 3.05
CA TRP A 13 -14.79 1.37 2.17
C TRP A 13 -13.90 0.93 1.00
N ALA A 14 -13.03 1.81 0.50
CA ALA A 14 -12.05 1.46 -0.53
C ALA A 14 -11.06 0.40 -0.03
N GLU A 15 -10.60 0.49 1.21
CA GLU A 15 -9.71 -0.51 1.82
C GLU A 15 -10.34 -1.91 1.83
N LEU A 16 -11.66 -1.99 1.98
CA LEU A 16 -12.39 -3.26 2.01
C LEU A 16 -12.61 -3.90 0.63
N ASN A 17 -12.22 -3.24 -0.47
CA ASN A 17 -12.23 -3.87 -1.80
C ASN A 17 -11.40 -5.16 -1.85
N VAL A 18 -10.37 -5.25 -1.01
CA VAL A 18 -9.45 -6.40 -0.93
C VAL A 18 -9.74 -7.35 0.24
N ALA A 19 -10.84 -7.16 0.98
CA ALA A 19 -11.11 -7.86 2.25
C ALA A 19 -11.14 -9.40 2.18
N HIS A 20 -11.38 -9.97 1.00
CA HIS A 20 -11.48 -11.41 0.76
C HIS A 20 -10.41 -11.94 -0.19
N LEU A 21 -9.35 -11.16 -0.40
CA LEU A 21 -8.25 -11.54 -1.27
C LEU A 21 -7.10 -12.11 -0.46
N ASP A 22 -6.42 -13.09 -1.04
CA ASP A 22 -5.23 -13.71 -0.46
C ASP A 22 -4.19 -13.92 -1.57
N HIS A 23 -3.06 -13.24 -1.45
CA HIS A 23 -1.96 -13.29 -2.42
C HIS A 23 -0.63 -12.91 -1.76
N ASN A 24 0.46 -13.58 -2.16
CA ASN A 24 1.79 -13.38 -1.56
C ASN A 24 2.34 -11.95 -1.68
N ASN A 25 1.84 -11.15 -2.64
CA ASN A 25 2.29 -9.79 -2.90
C ASN A 25 1.20 -8.71 -2.68
N VAL A 26 0.14 -9.05 -1.94
CA VAL A 26 -0.91 -8.10 -1.53
C VAL A 26 -1.10 -8.21 -0.02
N VAL A 27 -1.17 -7.09 0.68
CA VAL A 27 -1.44 -7.07 2.12
C VAL A 27 -2.83 -7.65 2.39
N ARG A 28 -2.89 -8.71 3.18
CA ARG A 28 -4.12 -9.41 3.54
C ARG A 28 -4.88 -8.67 4.64
N VAL A 29 -6.17 -8.45 4.42
CA VAL A 29 -7.11 -8.05 5.47
C VAL A 29 -7.47 -9.28 6.30
N VAL A 30 -7.24 -9.21 7.61
CA VAL A 30 -7.53 -10.30 8.55
C VAL A 30 -8.95 -10.18 9.10
N ALA A 31 -9.39 -8.96 9.41
CA ALA A 31 -10.74 -8.69 9.89
C ALA A 31 -11.12 -7.23 9.67
N ALA A 32 -12.42 -6.96 9.61
CA ALA A 32 -12.94 -5.60 9.62
C ALA A 32 -14.19 -5.51 10.50
N SER A 33 -14.35 -4.40 11.20
CA SER A 33 -15.54 -4.06 11.98
C SER A 33 -16.04 -2.69 11.55
N THR A 34 -17.36 -2.54 11.40
CA THR A 34 -18.04 -1.27 11.12
C THR A 34 -18.72 -0.68 12.37
N CYS A 35 -18.48 -1.28 13.54
CA CYS A 35 -19.06 -0.83 14.81
C CYS A 35 -17.98 -0.17 15.66
N ALA A 36 -17.99 1.17 15.69
CA ALA A 36 -17.26 1.92 16.70
C ALA A 36 -18.17 2.17 17.92
N PRO A 37 -17.64 2.18 19.16
CA PRO A 37 -18.40 2.63 20.33
C PRO A 37 -18.95 4.04 20.07
N ALA A 38 -20.17 4.32 20.52
CA ALA A 38 -20.87 5.60 20.26
C ALA A 38 -20.13 6.87 20.70
N SER A 39 -19.04 6.73 21.48
CA SER A 39 -18.15 7.81 21.90
C SER A 39 -17.04 8.16 20.91
N GLN A 40 -16.84 7.35 19.86
CA GLN A 40 -15.79 7.53 18.86
C GLN A 40 -16.44 7.86 17.52
N ASP A 41 -16.10 9.00 16.92
CA ASP A 41 -16.47 9.40 15.54
C ASP A 41 -15.65 8.61 14.50
N SER A 42 -15.53 7.29 14.72
CA SER A 42 -14.81 6.35 13.85
C SER A 42 -15.79 5.46 13.11
N LEU A 43 -15.51 5.17 11.85
CA LEU A 43 -16.36 4.33 11.01
C LEU A 43 -16.18 2.84 11.29
N GLY A 44 -15.09 2.45 11.94
CA GLY A 44 -14.72 1.07 12.11
C GLY A 44 -13.22 0.86 12.29
N THR A 45 -12.84 -0.41 12.34
CA THR A 45 -11.45 -0.86 12.46
C THR A 45 -11.19 -1.92 11.40
N ILE A 46 -10.07 -1.80 10.71
CA ILE A 46 -9.56 -2.82 9.77
C ILE A 46 -8.28 -3.38 10.39
N ILE A 47 -8.22 -4.70 10.51
CA ILE A 47 -7.07 -5.45 10.97
C ILE A 47 -6.46 -6.11 9.76
N MET A 48 -5.18 -5.85 9.52
CA MET A 48 -4.40 -6.41 8.41
C MET A 48 -3.29 -7.28 8.95
N GLU A 49 -2.72 -8.13 8.10
CA GLU A 49 -1.49 -8.83 8.44
C GLU A 49 -0.35 -7.82 8.69
N TYR A 50 0.59 -8.21 9.56
CA TYR A 50 1.80 -7.44 9.76
C TYR A 50 2.81 -7.77 8.66
N VAL A 51 3.27 -6.76 7.92
CA VAL A 51 4.12 -6.91 6.72
C VAL A 51 5.52 -6.31 6.89
N GLY A 52 6.00 -6.18 8.14
CA GLY A 52 7.30 -5.62 8.46
C GLY A 52 7.28 -4.13 8.78
N ASN A 53 8.45 -3.58 9.13
CA ASN A 53 8.64 -2.19 9.56
C ASN A 53 9.17 -1.25 8.46
N SER A 54 9.34 -1.76 7.23
CA SER A 54 9.94 -1.00 6.14
C SER A 54 9.03 -0.96 4.92
N THR A 55 9.14 0.13 4.17
CA THR A 55 8.51 0.30 2.87
C THR A 55 9.58 0.50 1.82
N LEU A 56 9.23 0.29 0.55
CA LEU A 56 10.14 0.53 -0.56
C LEU A 56 10.63 1.99 -0.59
N HIS A 57 9.80 2.94 -0.13
CA HIS A 57 10.22 4.32 0.07
C HIS A 57 11.41 4.45 1.02
N HIS A 58 11.39 3.75 2.16
CA HIS A 58 12.52 3.76 3.10
C HIS A 58 13.78 3.16 2.50
N VAL A 59 13.65 2.10 1.69
CA VAL A 59 14.83 1.46 1.06
C VAL A 59 15.41 2.33 -0.06
N ILE A 60 14.57 3.02 -0.84
CA ILE A 60 15.04 3.88 -1.94
C ILE A 60 15.55 5.23 -1.43
N TYR A 61 14.88 5.83 -0.45
CA TYR A 61 15.13 7.23 -0.06
C TYR A 61 15.55 7.43 1.41
N GLY A 62 15.40 6.42 2.28
CA GLY A 62 15.49 6.55 3.74
C GLY A 62 16.91 6.66 4.31
N ASN A 63 17.83 7.32 3.60
CA ASN A 63 19.22 7.42 4.00
C ASN A 63 19.57 8.66 4.86
N ASP A 64 18.59 9.39 5.40
CA ASP A 64 18.82 10.69 6.07
C ASP A 64 18.41 10.79 7.56
N CYS A 65 18.42 9.70 8.35
CA CYS A 65 18.33 9.83 9.82
C CYS A 65 19.11 8.79 10.67
N LYS A 66 20.44 8.96 10.71
CA LYS A 66 21.32 8.98 11.90
C LYS A 66 21.27 7.87 13.00
N THR A 67 22.40 7.13 13.05
CA THR A 67 23.29 6.80 14.21
C THR A 67 22.82 5.92 15.37
N ALA A 68 23.41 4.72 15.45
CA ALA A 68 24.17 4.31 16.62
C ALA A 68 25.56 3.80 16.19
N LYS A 69 26.57 4.31 16.87
CA LYS A 69 28.01 4.14 16.65
C LYS A 69 28.42 2.66 16.59
N LYS A 70 29.19 2.28 15.55
CA LYS A 70 30.37 1.43 15.76
C LYS A 70 31.61 2.28 15.50
N LYS A 71 32.24 2.72 16.59
CA LYS A 71 33.68 3.00 16.59
C LYS A 71 34.36 1.63 16.60
N ASP A 72 34.94 1.24 15.47
CA ASP A 72 36.37 0.93 15.33
C ASP A 72 36.61 0.20 13.99
N ASP A 73 37.54 0.79 13.23
CA ASP A 73 38.44 0.19 12.25
C ASP A 73 37.87 -0.49 10.99
N GLY A 74 37.66 0.31 9.94
CA GLY A 74 37.64 -0.16 8.54
C GLY A 74 37.15 0.91 7.55
N PRO A 75 37.85 1.15 6.41
CA PRO A 75 37.37 2.08 5.39
C PRO A 75 36.32 1.37 4.53
N GLY A 76 35.05 1.63 4.83
CA GLY A 76 33.95 1.12 4.01
C GLY A 76 32.60 1.27 4.69
N CYS A 77 32.13 2.49 4.94
CA CYS A 77 30.71 2.72 5.19
C CYS A 77 29.95 2.52 3.87
N GLY A 78 29.75 1.26 3.51
CA GLY A 78 29.03 0.84 2.32
C GLY A 78 27.61 1.37 2.36
N HIS A 79 27.35 2.32 1.49
CA HIS A 79 26.02 2.67 1.01
C HIS A 79 25.29 1.36 0.64
N VAL A 80 24.29 0.92 1.42
CA VAL A 80 23.46 -0.22 1.04
C VAL A 80 22.46 0.29 0.01
N SER A 81 22.95 0.53 -1.20
CA SER A 81 22.10 0.79 -2.35
C SER A 81 21.34 -0.49 -2.65
N LEU A 82 20.06 -0.34 -2.99
CA LEU A 82 19.24 -1.43 -3.52
C LEU A 82 19.97 -2.09 -4.71
N SER A 83 20.38 -3.35 -4.56
CA SER A 83 21.11 -4.06 -5.61
C SER A 83 20.22 -4.33 -6.82
N ILE A 84 20.80 -4.53 -8.00
CA ILE A 84 20.00 -4.84 -9.20
C ILE A 84 19.15 -6.10 -9.02
N THR A 85 19.66 -7.09 -8.28
CA THR A 85 18.95 -8.34 -7.97
C THR A 85 17.73 -8.07 -7.10
N GLU A 86 17.86 -7.25 -6.05
CA GLU A 86 16.73 -6.83 -5.21
C GLU A 86 15.72 -6.00 -6.01
N ALA A 87 16.20 -5.09 -6.86
CA ALA A 87 15.34 -4.25 -7.68
C ALA A 87 14.46 -5.09 -8.61
N LEU A 88 15.05 -6.10 -9.26
CA LEU A 88 14.33 -7.04 -10.11
C LEU A 88 13.37 -7.92 -9.29
N GLY A 89 13.80 -8.42 -8.14
CA GLY A 89 12.95 -9.20 -7.23
C GLY A 89 11.70 -8.44 -6.79
N TYR A 90 11.88 -7.23 -6.28
CA TYR A 90 10.77 -6.36 -5.86
C TYR A 90 9.88 -5.95 -7.04
N SER A 91 10.47 -5.72 -8.22
CA SER A 91 9.69 -5.42 -9.43
C SER A 91 8.78 -6.59 -9.84
N CYS A 92 9.30 -7.82 -9.76
CA CYS A 92 8.52 -9.03 -10.03
C CYS A 92 7.38 -9.21 -9.01
N ASP A 93 7.66 -9.01 -7.72
CA ASP A 93 6.65 -9.08 -6.66
C ASP A 93 5.52 -8.07 -6.86
N ILE A 94 5.87 -6.81 -7.13
CA ILE A 94 4.88 -5.74 -7.38
C ILE A 94 4.06 -6.08 -8.64
N ALA A 95 4.71 -6.54 -9.71
CA ALA A 95 4.01 -6.94 -10.93
C ALA A 95 3.03 -8.10 -10.68
N ALA A 96 3.44 -9.12 -9.92
CA ALA A 96 2.57 -10.24 -9.54
C ALA A 96 1.36 -9.77 -8.72
N GLY A 97 1.57 -8.90 -7.74
CA GLY A 97 0.49 -8.30 -6.95
C GLY A 97 -0.49 -7.49 -7.81
N LEU A 98 0.02 -6.69 -8.75
CA LEU A 98 -0.82 -5.92 -9.68
C LEU A 98 -1.62 -6.81 -10.63
N ILE A 99 -1.00 -7.85 -11.20
CA ILE A 99 -1.70 -8.82 -12.06
C ILE A 99 -2.88 -9.44 -11.30
N PHE A 100 -2.64 -9.86 -10.06
CA PHE A 100 -3.67 -10.43 -9.20
C PHE A 100 -4.78 -9.44 -8.86
N LEU A 101 -4.46 -8.19 -8.50
CA LEU A 101 -5.48 -7.16 -8.24
C LEU A 101 -6.33 -6.88 -9.48
N HIS A 102 -5.69 -6.75 -10.65
CA HIS A 102 -6.36 -6.47 -11.90
C HIS A 102 -7.24 -7.65 -12.38
N SER A 103 -6.87 -8.89 -12.10
CA SER A 103 -7.73 -10.05 -12.38
C SER A 103 -9.02 -10.07 -11.55
N HIS A 104 -9.04 -9.34 -10.43
CA HIS A 104 -10.21 -9.12 -9.57
C HIS A 104 -10.92 -7.79 -9.85
N LEU A 105 -10.57 -7.12 -10.96
CA LEU A 105 -11.09 -5.83 -11.38
C LEU A 105 -10.83 -4.71 -10.36
N ILE A 106 -9.76 -4.80 -9.57
CA ILE A 106 -9.40 -3.80 -8.58
C ILE A 106 -8.24 -2.97 -9.08
N VAL A 107 -8.43 -1.67 -9.17
CA VAL A 107 -7.37 -0.70 -9.46
C VAL A 107 -6.92 -0.03 -8.15
N HIS A 108 -5.60 -0.01 -7.90
CA HIS A 108 -5.05 0.53 -6.64
C HIS A 108 -5.17 2.05 -6.54
N LEU A 109 -4.94 2.77 -7.66
CA LEU A 109 -5.01 4.23 -7.83
C LEU A 109 -4.04 5.09 -7.00
N ASP A 110 -3.33 4.52 -6.01
CA ASP A 110 -2.26 5.22 -5.27
C ASP A 110 -0.96 4.40 -5.17
N LEU A 111 -0.55 3.72 -6.25
CA LEU A 111 0.67 2.92 -6.22
C LEU A 111 1.91 3.83 -6.20
N LYS A 112 2.69 3.73 -5.13
CA LYS A 112 3.93 4.48 -4.90
C LYS A 112 4.83 3.70 -3.93
N PRO A 113 6.14 4.02 -3.84
CA PRO A 113 7.06 3.30 -2.94
C PRO A 113 6.63 3.28 -1.46
N ALA A 114 5.87 4.27 -1.00
CA ALA A 114 5.38 4.32 0.38
C ALA A 114 4.27 3.29 0.67
N ASN A 115 3.59 2.80 -0.38
CA ASN A 115 2.46 1.86 -0.30
C ASN A 115 2.90 0.44 -0.69
N VAL A 116 4.21 0.20 -0.83
CA VAL A 116 4.79 -1.13 -1.02
C VAL A 116 5.61 -1.45 0.22
N PHE A 117 5.21 -2.48 0.95
CA PHE A 117 5.83 -2.94 2.17
C PHE A 117 6.84 -4.05 1.88
N ILE A 118 7.90 -4.12 2.70
CA ILE A 118 8.92 -5.17 2.61
C ILE A 118 8.84 -5.99 3.89
N THR A 119 8.45 -7.25 3.71
CA THR A 119 8.35 -8.23 4.80
C THR A 119 9.72 -8.63 5.34
N GLU A 120 9.75 -9.24 6.52
CA GLU A 120 10.98 -9.76 7.13
C GLU A 120 11.65 -10.85 6.27
N GLN A 121 10.89 -11.50 5.38
CA GLN A 121 11.36 -12.51 4.44
C GLN A 121 11.83 -11.90 3.10
N ASN A 122 11.96 -10.58 3.03
CA ASN A 122 12.41 -9.82 1.85
C ASN A 122 11.49 -9.95 0.62
N VAL A 123 10.18 -10.08 0.87
CA VAL A 123 9.12 -10.11 -0.16
C VAL A 123 8.35 -8.79 -0.14
N CYS A 124 8.05 -8.24 -1.31
CA CYS A 124 7.22 -7.05 -1.44
C CYS A 124 5.72 -7.37 -1.42
N LYS A 125 4.96 -6.56 -0.65
CA LYS A 125 3.49 -6.59 -0.62
C LYS A 125 2.90 -5.21 -0.87
N ILE A 126 1.93 -5.12 -1.76
CA ILE A 126 1.16 -3.89 -2.04
C ILE A 126 0.11 -3.69 -0.94
N GLY A 127 0.07 -2.50 -0.33
CA GLY A 127 -0.91 -2.13 0.70
C GLY A 127 -1.40 -0.69 0.55
N ASP A 128 -2.21 -0.23 1.51
CA ASP A 128 -2.90 1.08 1.49
C ASP A 128 -3.83 1.23 0.27
N PHE A 129 -5.00 0.59 0.40
CA PHE A 129 -6.05 0.55 -0.60
C PHE A 129 -7.09 1.67 -0.42
N GLY A 130 -6.78 2.71 0.35
CA GLY A 130 -7.69 3.79 0.69
C GLY A 130 -8.10 4.68 -0.50
N CYS A 131 -7.45 4.51 -1.65
CA CYS A 131 -7.84 5.13 -2.92
C CYS A 131 -8.38 4.11 -3.94
N SER A 132 -8.39 2.82 -3.63
CA SER A 132 -8.68 1.77 -4.59
C SER A 132 -10.13 1.77 -5.08
N GLN A 133 -10.35 1.20 -6.26
CA GLN A 133 -11.69 1.02 -6.82
C GLN A 133 -11.86 -0.37 -7.40
N LYS A 134 -13.01 -0.97 -7.12
CA LYS A 134 -13.47 -2.18 -7.81
C LYS A 134 -14.32 -1.78 -9.01
N LEU A 135 -13.85 -2.11 -10.21
CA LEU A 135 -14.56 -1.85 -11.45
C LEU A 135 -15.75 -2.81 -11.57
N GLN A 136 -16.86 -2.30 -12.08
CA GLN A 136 -17.99 -3.15 -12.46
C GLN A 136 -17.75 -3.73 -13.85
N ASP A 137 -18.14 -5.00 -14.06
CA ASP A 137 -18.18 -5.57 -15.40
C ASP A 137 -19.03 -4.68 -16.31
N ARG A 138 -18.52 -4.45 -17.52
CA ARG A 138 -18.93 -3.43 -18.51
C ARG A 138 -20.39 -3.45 -18.98
N LEU A 139 -21.26 -4.23 -18.36
CA LEU A 139 -22.68 -4.37 -18.71
C LEU A 139 -23.56 -3.23 -18.17
N SER A 140 -23.08 -2.42 -17.22
CA SER A 140 -23.87 -1.35 -16.60
C SER A 140 -23.13 0.00 -16.56
N SER A 141 -23.36 0.80 -17.60
CA SER A 141 -23.57 2.27 -17.60
C SER A 141 -22.51 3.25 -17.05
N GLY A 142 -22.10 4.16 -17.95
CA GLY A 142 -21.73 5.56 -17.66
C GLY A 142 -20.24 5.84 -17.37
N PRO A 143 -19.70 7.02 -17.73
CA PRO A 143 -18.38 7.44 -17.25
C PRO A 143 -18.46 7.60 -15.74
N VAL A 144 -17.85 6.66 -15.01
CA VAL A 144 -17.67 6.79 -13.57
C VAL A 144 -16.71 7.96 -13.36
N LEU A 145 -17.24 9.10 -12.90
CA LEU A 145 -16.44 10.18 -12.33
C LEU A 145 -15.80 9.63 -11.06
N SER A 146 -14.63 9.02 -11.20
CA SER A 146 -13.79 8.65 -10.08
C SER A 146 -13.44 9.94 -9.34
N GLN A 147 -13.90 10.07 -8.10
CA GLN A 147 -13.36 11.09 -7.21
C GLN A 147 -11.85 10.93 -7.19
N GLN A 148 -11.15 11.99 -7.54
CA GLN A 148 -9.78 11.98 -8.01
C GLN A 148 -8.80 11.76 -6.84
N GLY A 149 -8.74 10.53 -6.32
CA GLY A 149 -7.83 10.07 -5.27
C GLY A 149 -6.44 9.71 -5.81
N GLY A 150 -5.53 9.38 -4.89
CA GLY A 150 -4.15 9.00 -5.20
C GLY A 150 -3.18 10.17 -5.33
N THR A 151 -1.89 9.85 -5.28
CA THR A 151 -0.79 10.83 -5.25
C THR A 151 -0.56 11.41 -6.63
N TYR A 152 -0.72 12.73 -6.76
CA TYR A 152 -0.67 13.44 -8.05
C TYR A 152 0.59 13.12 -8.88
N THR A 153 1.76 13.06 -8.25
CA THR A 153 3.05 12.82 -8.93
C THR A 153 3.23 11.40 -9.47
N HIS A 154 2.33 10.47 -9.15
CA HIS A 154 2.38 9.06 -9.55
C HIS A 154 1.21 8.68 -10.49
N ARG A 155 0.44 9.66 -10.95
CA ARG A 155 -0.67 9.42 -11.89
C ARG A 155 -0.18 9.40 -13.34
N ALA A 156 -0.86 8.59 -14.15
CA ALA A 156 -0.79 8.68 -15.59
C ALA A 156 -1.32 10.05 -16.09
N PRO A 157 -0.82 10.56 -17.23
CA PRO A 157 -1.23 11.84 -17.81
C PRO A 157 -2.70 11.89 -18.24
#